data_AF-A0A5D5AMW6-F1
#
_entry.id   AF-A0A5D5AMW6-F1
#
_cell.length_a   1.000
_cell.length_b   1.000
_cell.length_c   1.000
_cell.angle_alpha   90.00
_cell.angle_beta   90.00
_cell.angle_gamma   90.00
#
_symmetry.space_group_name_H-M   'P 1'
#
loop_
_entity.id
_entity.type
_entity.pdbx_description
1 polymer ?
#
loop_
_entity_poly.entity_id
_entity_poly.type
_entity_poly.pdbx_seq_one_letter_code
_entity_poly.pdbx_strand_id
1 'polypeptide(L)'
;MTDIAIVESRADRASTHICDRLRDLESWTERTDGGRPDADGGGTYYWTDGFELRSFADLHLELETSAAAFDCEPDLLVFASRHAGDTGPLLTGHFTGNVGPAEYGGDDFAVAEACPNALVRLLEAFDEYAPDGYDVGMECTHHGPTDVGCPSLFAELGSDDEQWDDPDGAEAVARAILELRGVSPHAEPIGAGSTGGGDGDPTFRRQIVGFGGNHYAPRFERIVRETPWAVGHVVPDWALAELGHPSAHADVLEAVFAASGTQLAVIDDDRPVLAETIEELGYRIVSETWLREVGDRPLEVVETVESRLGTVEDGIRFGERIAPSVAVIDLPTDLVDVAEGIDADRVREIVTSHTVAFSTENGGSRVGARAAVPQGDTDSRIAIGEALADVLASTFDSVTVEDGTVVAAEAAFDPELARKAGVSEGPAFGKLANGEAVTVDDERITPESVHVDRTHRFQL
;
A
#
# COMPACT_ATOMS: atom_id res chain seq x y z
N MET A 1 16.17 -21.52 8.12
CA MET A 1 15.05 -21.92 7.26
C MET A 1 13.85 -21.79 8.14
N THR A 2 12.81 -21.14 7.65
CA THR A 2 11.60 -20.85 8.42
C THR A 2 10.81 -22.14 8.58
N ASP A 3 10.56 -22.57 9.82
CA ASP A 3 9.76 -23.78 10.09
C ASP A 3 8.30 -23.37 10.31
N ILE A 4 7.38 -23.99 9.58
CA ILE A 4 5.95 -23.66 9.61
C ILE A 4 5.16 -24.80 10.25
N ALA A 5 4.38 -24.46 11.28
CA ALA A 5 3.45 -25.37 11.92
C ALA A 5 2.08 -25.31 11.23
N ILE A 6 1.51 -26.46 10.88
CA ILE A 6 0.16 -26.57 10.31
C ILE A 6 -0.73 -27.30 11.31
N VAL A 7 -1.84 -26.66 11.70
CA VAL A 7 -2.83 -27.22 12.63
C VAL A 7 -4.03 -27.76 11.84
N GLU A 8 -4.21 -29.08 11.90
CA GLU A 8 -5.43 -29.76 11.46
C GLU A 8 -6.38 -29.95 12.65
N SER A 9 -7.64 -29.55 12.54
CA SER A 9 -8.68 -29.90 13.52
C SER A 9 -9.55 -31.04 13.00
N ARG A 10 -9.67 -32.12 13.78
CA ARG A 10 -10.57 -33.24 13.49
C ARG A 10 -12.04 -32.90 13.75
N ALA A 11 -12.33 -31.80 14.45
CA ALA A 11 -13.69 -31.28 14.64
C ALA A 11 -14.15 -30.41 13.45
N ASP A 12 -13.26 -30.06 12.54
CA ASP A 12 -13.54 -29.26 11.36
C ASP A 12 -13.35 -30.08 10.07
N ARG A 13 -14.45 -30.29 9.35
CA ARG A 13 -14.43 -31.06 8.10
C ARG A 13 -13.56 -30.39 7.02
N ALA A 14 -13.60 -29.06 6.90
CA ALA A 14 -12.82 -28.35 5.87
C ALA A 14 -11.33 -28.48 6.18
N SER A 15 -10.97 -28.34 7.47
CA SER A 15 -9.61 -28.55 7.95
C SER A 15 -9.05 -29.92 7.57
N THR A 16 -9.80 -30.99 7.86
CA THR A 16 -9.37 -32.35 7.49
C THR A 16 -9.23 -32.50 5.98
N HIS A 17 -10.12 -31.89 5.20
CA HIS A 17 -10.08 -31.96 3.73
C HIS A 17 -8.88 -31.21 3.14
N ILE A 18 -8.61 -29.99 3.61
CA ILE A 18 -7.42 -29.21 3.24
C ILE A 18 -6.15 -29.99 3.58
N CYS A 19 -6.09 -30.59 4.77
CA CYS A 19 -4.91 -31.32 5.22
C CYS A 19 -4.73 -32.66 4.49
N ASP A 20 -5.81 -33.31 4.04
CA ASP A 20 -5.72 -34.42 3.08
C ASP A 20 -5.06 -33.96 1.77
N ARG A 21 -5.45 -32.80 1.23
CA ARG A 21 -4.84 -32.23 0.02
C ARG A 21 -3.37 -31.87 0.22
N LEU A 22 -3.01 -31.29 1.38
CA LEU A 22 -1.61 -31.04 1.74
C LEU A 22 -0.77 -32.33 1.69
N ARG A 23 -1.31 -33.43 2.24
CA ARG A 23 -0.66 -34.75 2.23
C ARG A 23 -0.53 -35.37 0.85
N ASP A 24 -1.45 -35.05 -0.07
CA ASP A 24 -1.41 -35.52 -1.47
C ASP A 24 -0.43 -34.71 -2.35
N LEU A 25 -0.25 -33.41 -2.07
CA LEU A 25 0.54 -32.48 -2.89
C LEU A 25 2.05 -32.60 -2.67
N GLU A 26 2.49 -33.02 -1.49
CA GLU A 26 3.90 -33.06 -1.08
C GLU A 26 4.30 -34.43 -0.54
N SER A 27 5.61 -34.70 -0.51
CA SER A 27 6.13 -35.92 0.09
C SER A 27 6.35 -35.74 1.58
N TRP A 28 5.49 -36.35 2.41
CA TRP A 28 5.56 -36.27 3.87
C TRP A 28 6.22 -37.50 4.49
N THR A 29 6.98 -37.27 5.56
CA THR A 29 7.47 -38.32 6.45
C THR A 29 6.52 -38.44 7.64
N GLU A 30 5.84 -39.58 7.73
CA GLU A 30 5.04 -39.93 8.91
C GLU A 30 5.95 -40.15 10.13
N ARG A 31 5.58 -39.56 11.27
CA ARG A 31 6.27 -39.68 12.55
C ARG A 31 5.26 -39.94 13.67
N THR A 32 5.75 -40.30 14.86
CA THR A 32 4.90 -40.58 16.02
C THR A 32 5.44 -39.91 17.28
N ASP A 33 4.60 -39.13 17.96
CA ASP A 33 4.84 -38.54 19.27
C ASP A 33 4.03 -39.28 20.33
N GLY A 34 4.71 -40.08 21.16
CA GLY A 34 4.11 -40.79 22.29
C GLY A 34 4.15 -40.01 23.62
N GLY A 35 4.74 -38.81 23.63
CA GLY A 35 4.88 -37.96 24.81
C GLY A 35 3.67 -37.05 25.04
N ARG A 36 2.88 -36.79 23.99
CA ARG A 36 1.69 -35.95 23.99
C ARG A 36 0.43 -36.77 23.66
N PRO A 37 -0.75 -36.44 24.21
CA PRO A 37 -2.00 -37.09 23.81
C PRO A 37 -2.32 -36.87 22.32
N ASP A 38 -2.87 -37.88 21.65
CA ASP A 38 -3.28 -37.79 20.22
C ASP A 38 -4.37 -36.73 19.98
N ALA A 39 -5.19 -36.44 21.00
CA ALA A 39 -6.17 -35.35 20.93
C ALA A 39 -5.53 -33.95 20.88
N ASP A 40 -4.29 -33.82 21.37
CA ASP A 40 -3.62 -32.53 21.58
C ASP A 40 -2.45 -32.34 20.61
N GLY A 41 -2.45 -33.01 19.45
CA GLY A 41 -1.34 -32.94 18.48
C GLY A 41 -0.22 -33.95 18.73
N GLY A 42 -0.39 -34.90 19.65
CA GLY A 42 0.47 -36.09 19.75
C GLY A 42 0.06 -37.18 18.76
N GLY A 43 0.49 -38.42 18.98
CA GLY A 43 0.15 -39.52 18.09
C GLY A 43 0.87 -39.42 16.75
N THR A 44 0.18 -39.69 15.64
CA THR A 44 0.78 -39.60 14.31
C THR A 44 0.80 -38.16 13.81
N TYR A 45 1.96 -37.71 13.33
CA TYR A 45 2.13 -36.39 12.71
C TYR A 45 2.99 -36.49 11.45
N TYR A 46 3.00 -35.43 10.65
CA TYR A 46 3.65 -35.43 9.34
C TYR A 46 4.69 -34.31 9.26
N TRP A 47 5.85 -34.64 8.70
CA TRP A 47 6.94 -33.69 8.55
C TRP A 47 7.48 -33.68 7.12
N THR A 48 7.78 -32.50 6.60
CA THR A 48 8.56 -32.31 5.36
C THR A 48 9.45 -31.07 5.49
N ASP A 49 10.27 -30.78 4.48
CA ASP A 49 11.17 -29.62 4.51
C ASP A 49 10.37 -28.31 4.63
N GLY A 50 10.58 -27.60 5.75
CA GLY A 50 9.89 -26.36 6.11
C GLY A 50 8.51 -26.50 6.75
N PHE A 51 7.98 -27.72 6.95
CA PHE A 51 6.64 -27.91 7.50
C PHE A 51 6.52 -29.07 8.49
N GLU A 52 5.73 -28.86 9.54
CA GLU A 52 5.23 -29.89 10.43
C GLU A 52 3.70 -29.77 10.54
N LEU A 53 2.97 -30.86 10.28
CA LEU A 53 1.52 -30.92 10.35
C LEU A 53 1.09 -31.83 11.51
N ARG A 54 0.30 -31.28 12.43
CA ARG A 54 -0.27 -32.00 13.58
C ARG A 54 -1.78 -31.88 13.63
N SER A 55 -2.41 -32.93 14.14
CA SER A 55 -3.86 -33.07 14.21
C SER A 55 -4.38 -32.97 15.65
N PHE A 56 -5.41 -32.17 15.85
CA PHE A 56 -6.03 -31.89 17.15
C PHE A 56 -7.48 -32.34 17.15
N ALA A 57 -8.01 -32.70 18.32
CA ALA A 57 -9.41 -33.13 18.45
C ALA A 57 -10.40 -31.96 18.44
N ASP A 58 -10.02 -30.84 19.05
CA ASP A 58 -10.89 -29.68 19.25
C ASP A 58 -10.80 -28.68 18.08
N LEU A 59 -11.76 -27.74 18.02
CA LEU A 59 -11.78 -26.66 17.04
C LEU A 59 -10.62 -25.69 17.26
N HIS A 60 -10.05 -25.15 16.18
CA HIS A 60 -8.86 -24.28 16.23
C HIS A 60 -9.01 -23.10 17.17
N LEU A 61 -10.20 -22.49 17.23
CA LEU A 61 -10.49 -21.33 18.07
C LEU A 61 -10.32 -21.57 19.58
N GLU A 62 -10.32 -22.83 20.02
CA GLU A 62 -10.12 -23.22 21.43
C GLU A 62 -8.66 -23.64 21.73
N LEU A 63 -7.78 -23.68 20.72
CA LEU A 63 -6.44 -24.24 20.84
C LEU A 63 -5.39 -23.21 21.28
N GLU A 64 -5.45 -22.82 22.55
CA GLU A 64 -4.41 -22.00 23.17
C GLU A 64 -3.06 -22.74 23.24
N THR A 65 -1.97 -22.00 23.11
CA THR A 65 -0.56 -22.44 23.12
C THR A 65 -0.22 -23.50 22.08
N SER A 66 -0.92 -23.50 20.94
CA SER A 66 -0.78 -24.50 19.86
C SER A 66 0.66 -24.71 19.38
N ALA A 67 1.48 -23.65 19.31
CA ALA A 67 2.88 -23.76 18.88
C ALA A 67 3.70 -24.71 19.76
N ALA A 68 3.39 -24.81 21.05
CA ALA A 68 4.10 -25.69 21.98
C ALA A 68 3.86 -27.20 21.70
N ALA A 69 2.92 -27.53 20.83
CA ALA A 69 2.66 -28.90 20.41
C ALA A 69 3.68 -29.41 19.37
N PHE A 70 4.40 -28.53 18.70
CA PHE A 70 5.29 -28.87 17.59
C PHE A 70 6.72 -29.16 18.07
N ASP A 71 7.43 -30.04 17.36
CA ASP A 71 8.83 -30.34 17.65
C ASP A 71 9.77 -29.24 17.12
N CYS A 72 9.35 -28.55 16.05
CA CYS A 72 10.00 -27.33 15.59
C CYS A 72 9.71 -26.18 16.56
N GLU A 73 10.56 -25.16 16.57
CA GLU A 73 10.23 -23.83 17.10
C GLU A 73 9.67 -23.03 15.92
N PRO A 74 8.35 -23.07 15.65
CA PRO A 74 7.81 -22.50 14.42
C PRO A 74 7.96 -20.98 14.41
N ASP A 75 8.40 -20.44 13.28
CA ASP A 75 8.38 -19.00 13.03
C ASP A 75 6.96 -18.53 12.65
N LEU A 76 6.13 -19.45 12.13
CA LEU A 76 4.77 -19.22 11.67
C LEU A 76 3.91 -20.44 11.95
N LEU A 77 2.68 -20.22 12.42
CA LEU A 77 1.65 -21.25 12.53
C LEU A 77 0.44 -20.92 11.65
N VAL A 78 -0.02 -21.90 10.89
CA VAL A 78 -1.18 -21.80 10.01
C VAL A 78 -2.29 -22.72 10.50
N PHE A 79 -3.43 -22.14 10.84
CA PHE A 79 -4.65 -22.89 11.10
C PHE A 79 -5.36 -23.13 9.76
N ALA A 80 -5.34 -24.36 9.25
CA ALA A 80 -6.14 -24.74 8.08
C ALA A 80 -7.59 -24.92 8.54
N SER A 81 -8.47 -23.98 8.23
CA SER A 81 -9.79 -23.87 8.87
C SER A 81 -10.91 -23.74 7.84
N ARG A 82 -12.15 -23.88 8.29
CA ARG A 82 -13.31 -23.40 7.55
C ARG A 82 -13.58 -21.92 7.82
N HIS A 83 -14.09 -21.23 6.81
CA HIS A 83 -14.90 -20.04 7.00
C HIS A 83 -16.37 -20.44 7.00
N ALA A 84 -17.20 -19.85 7.86
CA ALA A 84 -18.64 -20.15 7.95
C ALA A 84 -19.49 -18.87 7.85
N GLY A 85 -20.23 -18.71 6.74
CA GLY A 85 -20.97 -17.48 6.48
C GLY A 85 -21.89 -17.56 5.25
N ASP A 86 -22.66 -16.49 5.03
CA ASP A 86 -23.57 -16.33 3.88
C ASP A 86 -22.88 -15.58 2.72
N THR A 87 -21.66 -15.96 2.37
CA THR A 87 -20.81 -15.30 1.36
C THR A 87 -20.71 -16.05 0.03
N GLY A 88 -21.11 -17.33 0.01
CA GLY A 88 -20.85 -18.21 -1.13
C GLY A 88 -19.40 -18.71 -1.15
N PRO A 89 -18.87 -19.12 -2.31
CA PRO A 89 -17.51 -19.65 -2.40
C PRO A 89 -16.45 -18.58 -2.14
N LEU A 90 -15.66 -18.79 -1.08
CA LEU A 90 -14.73 -17.78 -0.57
C LEU A 90 -13.48 -18.44 0.02
N LEU A 91 -12.30 -17.93 -0.33
CA LEU A 91 -11.04 -18.22 0.36
C LEU A 91 -10.61 -16.98 1.16
N THR A 92 -10.35 -17.16 2.45
CA THR A 92 -9.99 -16.05 3.33
C THR A 92 -8.78 -16.34 4.21
N GLY A 93 -8.17 -15.26 4.70
CA GLY A 93 -7.26 -15.36 5.82
C GLY A 93 -7.32 -14.14 6.73
N HIS A 94 -6.99 -14.37 8.00
CA HIS A 94 -7.02 -13.34 9.05
C HIS A 94 -6.17 -13.74 10.26
N PHE A 95 -6.10 -12.80 11.20
CA PHE A 95 -5.45 -12.97 12.51
C PHE A 95 -6.50 -13.07 13.61
N THR A 96 -6.18 -13.78 14.68
CA THR A 96 -7.09 -13.99 15.81
C THR A 96 -6.88 -12.96 16.92
N GLY A 97 -7.96 -12.66 17.63
CA GLY A 97 -7.95 -11.65 18.67
C GLY A 97 -9.33 -11.14 19.05
N ASN A 98 -9.48 -10.79 20.32
CA ASN A 98 -10.66 -10.18 20.89
C ASN A 98 -10.25 -8.85 21.55
N VAL A 99 -10.55 -7.70 20.92
CA VAL A 99 -10.36 -6.38 21.57
C VAL A 99 -11.51 -6.01 22.51
N GLY A 100 -12.48 -6.91 22.65
CA GLY A 100 -13.61 -6.84 23.55
C GLY A 100 -13.79 -8.20 24.25
N PRO A 101 -15.03 -8.57 24.62
CA PRO A 101 -15.34 -9.89 25.16
C PRO A 101 -15.03 -11.02 24.18
N ALA A 102 -14.46 -12.11 24.67
CA ALA A 102 -14.19 -13.33 23.93
C ALA A 102 -15.40 -14.27 23.96
N GLU A 103 -16.22 -14.23 22.90
CA GLU A 103 -17.39 -15.13 22.77
C GLU A 103 -17.05 -16.47 22.08
N TYR A 104 -15.96 -16.49 21.29
CA TYR A 104 -15.59 -17.62 20.44
C TYR A 104 -14.10 -17.95 20.60
N GLY A 105 -13.73 -18.44 21.77
CA GLY A 105 -12.34 -18.78 22.11
C GLY A 105 -11.46 -17.55 22.37
N GLY A 106 -10.28 -17.77 22.96
CA GLY A 106 -9.41 -16.68 23.39
C GLY A 106 -9.78 -16.05 24.72
N ASP A 107 -8.95 -15.11 25.13
CA ASP A 107 -9.17 -14.24 26.29
C ASP A 107 -9.78 -12.89 25.87
N ASP A 108 -10.55 -12.28 26.78
CA ASP A 108 -11.03 -10.91 26.63
C ASP A 108 -9.85 -9.95 26.48
N PHE A 109 -9.96 -8.96 25.59
CA PHE A 109 -8.97 -7.89 25.42
C PHE A 109 -7.54 -8.39 25.08
N ALA A 110 -7.43 -9.52 24.39
CA ALA A 110 -6.17 -10.12 23.97
C ALA A 110 -6.15 -10.37 22.45
N VAL A 111 -4.96 -10.30 21.84
CA VAL A 111 -4.75 -10.56 20.41
C VAL A 111 -3.53 -11.45 20.23
N ALA A 112 -3.58 -12.37 19.26
CA ALA A 112 -2.45 -13.22 18.92
C ALA A 112 -1.41 -12.43 18.11
N GLU A 113 -0.15 -12.88 18.08
CA GLU A 113 0.86 -12.27 17.22
C GLU A 113 0.50 -12.45 15.74
N ALA A 114 0.39 -11.35 15.00
CA ALA A 114 0.00 -11.35 13.59
C ALA A 114 1.21 -11.67 12.69
N CYS A 115 0.94 -12.09 11.45
CA CYS A 115 1.96 -12.32 10.43
C CYS A 115 1.58 -11.60 9.11
N PRO A 116 1.65 -10.26 9.07
CA PRO A 116 1.17 -9.44 7.96
C PRO A 116 1.75 -9.84 6.59
N ASN A 117 3.05 -10.15 6.53
CA ASN A 117 3.71 -10.50 5.27
C ASN A 117 3.32 -11.90 4.80
N ALA A 118 3.08 -12.84 5.73
CA ALA A 118 2.57 -14.16 5.39
C ALA A 118 1.14 -14.07 4.81
N LEU A 119 0.28 -13.21 5.38
CA LEU A 119 -1.08 -13.00 4.84
C LEU A 119 -1.05 -12.44 3.41
N VAL A 120 -0.15 -11.48 3.10
CA VAL A 120 0.04 -10.99 1.72
C VAL A 120 0.33 -12.14 0.76
N ARG A 121 1.28 -13.04 1.12
CA ARG A 121 1.65 -14.19 0.29
C ARG A 121 0.53 -15.22 0.17
N LEU A 122 -0.24 -15.42 1.24
CA LEU A 122 -1.40 -16.31 1.22
C LEU A 122 -2.46 -15.79 0.22
N LEU A 123 -2.77 -14.50 0.25
CA LEU A 123 -3.75 -13.89 -0.66
C LEU A 123 -3.29 -13.95 -2.13
N GLU A 124 -2.01 -13.67 -2.40
CA GLU A 124 -1.43 -13.84 -3.74
C GLU A 124 -1.56 -15.29 -4.24
N ALA A 125 -1.31 -16.27 -3.36
CA ALA A 125 -1.42 -17.68 -3.70
C ALA A 125 -2.89 -18.11 -3.88
N PHE A 126 -3.83 -17.56 -3.10
CA PHE A 126 -5.25 -17.77 -3.34
C PHE A 126 -5.68 -17.22 -4.70
N ASP A 127 -5.23 -16.03 -5.11
CA ASP A 127 -5.54 -15.49 -6.43
C ASP A 127 -5.01 -16.38 -7.58
N GLU A 128 -3.90 -17.08 -7.36
CA GLU A 128 -3.31 -18.01 -8.33
C GLU A 128 -4.06 -19.35 -8.40
N TYR A 129 -4.47 -19.89 -7.26
CA TYR A 129 -4.97 -21.27 -7.15
C TYR A 129 -6.49 -21.39 -6.96
N ALA A 130 -7.19 -20.31 -6.62
CA ALA A 130 -8.64 -20.34 -6.42
C ALA A 130 -9.36 -20.84 -7.69
N PRO A 131 -10.31 -21.77 -7.56
CA PRO A 131 -11.09 -22.23 -8.70
C PRO A 131 -12.10 -21.15 -9.15
N ASP A 132 -12.53 -21.26 -10.41
CA ASP A 132 -13.49 -20.32 -11.00
C ASP A 132 -14.75 -20.17 -10.12
N GLY A 133 -15.06 -18.93 -9.72
CA GLY A 133 -16.25 -18.61 -8.94
C GLY A 133 -16.00 -18.48 -7.43
N TYR A 134 -14.78 -18.74 -6.94
CA TYR A 134 -14.36 -18.34 -5.61
C TYR A 134 -13.90 -16.89 -5.59
N ASP A 135 -14.40 -16.14 -4.62
CA ASP A 135 -13.82 -14.87 -4.24
C ASP A 135 -12.63 -15.10 -3.28
N VAL A 136 -11.71 -14.13 -3.23
CA VAL A 136 -10.54 -14.15 -2.35
C VAL A 136 -10.50 -12.86 -1.55
N GLY A 137 -10.41 -12.94 -0.23
CA GLY A 137 -10.37 -11.75 0.62
C GLY A 137 -9.66 -11.98 1.94
N MET A 138 -9.57 -10.92 2.73
CA MET A 138 -9.14 -11.01 4.13
C MET A 138 -10.30 -10.71 5.05
N GLU A 139 -10.24 -11.22 6.28
CA GLU A 139 -11.19 -10.87 7.33
C GLU A 139 -10.54 -9.97 8.38
N CYS A 140 -11.38 -9.30 9.17
CA CYS A 140 -10.95 -8.55 10.32
C CYS A 140 -10.43 -9.47 11.44
N THR A 141 -9.78 -8.89 12.44
CA THR A 141 -9.37 -9.63 13.64
C THR A 141 -10.57 -10.01 14.48
N HIS A 142 -10.73 -11.30 14.74
CA HIS A 142 -11.82 -11.84 15.54
C HIS A 142 -11.49 -13.24 16.06
N HIS A 143 -12.23 -13.66 17.09
CA HIS A 143 -12.22 -14.98 17.74
C HIS A 143 -10.83 -15.42 18.27
N GLY A 144 -10.81 -16.56 18.98
CA GLY A 144 -9.59 -17.18 19.50
C GLY A 144 -8.87 -18.07 18.48
N PRO A 145 -7.71 -18.64 18.84
CA PRO A 145 -7.01 -18.46 20.11
C PRO A 145 -6.31 -17.10 20.18
N THR A 146 -6.04 -16.60 21.39
CA THR A 146 -5.32 -15.33 21.59
C THR A 146 -3.87 -15.53 22.00
N ASP A 147 -3.50 -16.70 22.51
CA ASP A 147 -2.13 -17.09 22.85
C ASP A 147 -1.73 -18.31 22.00
N VAL A 148 -1.08 -18.10 20.86
CA VAL A 148 -0.65 -19.20 19.98
C VAL A 148 0.76 -19.67 20.29
N GLY A 149 1.62 -18.76 20.77
CA GLY A 149 3.04 -18.99 21.05
C GLY A 149 4.01 -18.64 19.91
N CYS A 150 3.51 -18.24 18.75
CA CYS A 150 4.28 -17.70 17.61
C CYS A 150 3.34 -16.90 16.68
N PRO A 151 3.86 -16.12 15.71
CA PRO A 151 3.04 -15.49 14.68
C PRO A 151 2.13 -16.50 13.99
N SER A 152 0.86 -16.14 13.78
CA SER A 152 -0.11 -17.08 13.21
C SER A 152 -1.17 -16.43 12.35
N LEU A 153 -1.79 -17.22 11.48
CA LEU A 153 -2.97 -16.85 10.69
C LEU A 153 -3.90 -18.04 10.50
N PHE A 154 -5.15 -17.73 10.18
CA PHE A 154 -6.12 -18.69 9.64
C PHE A 154 -6.07 -18.64 8.12
N ALA A 155 -6.08 -19.82 7.48
CA ALA A 155 -6.21 -19.98 6.04
C ALA A 155 -7.48 -20.81 5.79
N GLU A 156 -8.50 -20.17 5.24
CA GLU A 156 -9.87 -20.66 5.35
C GLU A 156 -10.52 -21.03 4.00
N LEU A 157 -11.32 -22.09 4.05
CA LEU A 157 -12.21 -22.51 2.97
C LEU A 157 -13.66 -22.25 3.37
N GLY A 158 -14.34 -21.39 2.62
CA GLY A 158 -15.71 -20.98 2.89
C GLY A 158 -16.69 -21.20 1.74
N SER A 159 -17.99 -21.20 2.02
CA SER A 159 -18.58 -20.70 3.28
C SER A 159 -19.62 -21.61 3.92
N ASP A 160 -19.96 -22.71 3.25
CA ASP A 160 -20.90 -23.71 3.74
C ASP A 160 -20.49 -25.15 3.37
N ASP A 161 -21.36 -26.11 3.67
CA ASP A 161 -21.15 -27.54 3.42
C ASP A 161 -20.74 -27.86 1.97
N GLU A 162 -21.22 -27.11 0.96
CA GLU A 162 -20.85 -27.36 -0.44
C GLU A 162 -19.38 -27.04 -0.70
N GLN A 163 -18.88 -25.94 -0.13
CA GLN A 163 -17.49 -25.56 -0.30
C GLN A 163 -16.53 -26.30 0.62
N TRP A 164 -16.94 -26.64 1.84
CA TRP A 164 -16.08 -27.44 2.73
C TRP A 164 -15.80 -28.84 2.18
N ASP A 165 -16.74 -29.39 1.40
CA ASP A 165 -16.60 -30.67 0.71
C ASP A 165 -16.01 -30.53 -0.72
N ASP A 166 -15.71 -29.30 -1.21
CA ASP A 166 -15.16 -29.07 -2.54
C ASP A 166 -13.68 -29.43 -2.62
N PRO A 167 -13.28 -30.45 -3.42
CA PRO A 167 -11.88 -30.85 -3.56
C PRO A 167 -11.00 -29.77 -4.18
N ASP A 168 -11.54 -28.96 -5.10
CA ASP A 168 -10.75 -27.96 -5.81
C ASP A 168 -10.47 -26.76 -4.89
N GLY A 169 -11.47 -26.30 -4.13
CA GLY A 169 -11.30 -25.29 -3.06
C GLY A 169 -10.32 -25.74 -1.97
N ALA A 170 -10.44 -26.99 -1.49
CA ALA A 170 -9.51 -27.54 -0.49
C ALA A 170 -8.07 -27.67 -1.03
N GLU A 171 -7.90 -28.04 -2.31
CA GLU A 171 -6.58 -28.08 -2.95
C GLU A 171 -5.98 -26.67 -3.08
N ALA A 172 -6.80 -25.67 -3.43
CA ALA A 172 -6.36 -24.28 -3.53
C ALA A 172 -5.81 -23.78 -2.19
N VAL A 173 -6.51 -24.03 -1.07
CA VAL A 173 -6.02 -23.65 0.26
C VAL A 173 -4.74 -24.39 0.61
N ALA A 174 -4.67 -25.70 0.35
CA ALA A 174 -3.47 -26.49 0.60
C ALA A 174 -2.24 -25.96 -0.18
N ARG A 175 -2.40 -25.61 -1.46
CA ARG A 175 -1.34 -25.00 -2.27
C ARG A 175 -0.90 -23.66 -1.71
N ALA A 176 -1.85 -22.81 -1.32
CA ALA A 176 -1.53 -21.51 -0.75
C ALA A 176 -0.75 -21.61 0.58
N ILE A 177 -1.07 -22.57 1.44
CA ILE A 177 -0.29 -22.86 2.65
C ILE A 177 1.15 -23.28 2.30
N LEU A 178 1.34 -24.09 1.25
CA LEU A 178 2.67 -24.51 0.81
C LEU A 178 3.53 -23.37 0.24
N GLU A 179 2.92 -22.35 -0.39
CA GLU A 179 3.63 -21.15 -0.87
C GLU A 179 4.20 -20.29 0.27
N LEU A 180 3.77 -20.52 1.52
CA LEU A 180 4.35 -19.84 2.67
C LEU A 180 5.75 -20.37 3.02
N ARG A 181 6.22 -21.47 2.41
CA ARG A 181 7.55 -22.03 2.66
C ARG A 181 8.64 -20.97 2.52
N GLY A 182 9.34 -20.68 3.62
CA GLY A 182 10.43 -19.70 3.63
C GLY A 182 9.99 -18.23 3.61
N VAL A 183 8.69 -17.96 3.81
CA VAL A 183 8.15 -16.61 3.96
C VAL A 183 8.30 -16.16 5.42
N SER A 184 8.95 -15.01 5.63
CA SER A 184 9.01 -14.38 6.95
C SER A 184 7.60 -13.89 7.40
N PRO A 185 7.22 -14.04 8.68
CA PRO A 185 5.92 -13.56 9.18
C PRO A 185 5.70 -12.06 8.98
N HIS A 186 6.77 -11.28 9.14
CA HIS A 186 6.76 -9.84 9.02
C HIS A 186 7.58 -9.36 7.82
N ALA A 187 7.23 -8.19 7.31
CA ALA A 187 8.00 -7.50 6.29
C ALA A 187 9.41 -7.18 6.79
N GLU A 188 10.36 -7.19 5.87
CA GLU A 188 11.75 -6.87 6.18
C GLU A 188 11.88 -5.45 6.79
N PRO A 189 12.71 -5.26 7.83
CA PRO A 189 13.00 -3.95 8.38
C PRO A 189 13.53 -2.97 7.32
N ILE A 190 13.03 -1.73 7.34
CA ILE A 190 13.41 -0.64 6.46
C ILE A 190 14.34 0.30 7.25
N GLY A 191 15.63 0.34 6.89
CA GLY A 191 16.60 1.28 7.48
C GLY A 191 18.06 0.89 7.25
N ALA A 192 18.95 1.88 7.20
CA ALA A 192 20.37 1.69 6.91
C ALA A 192 21.15 1.20 8.16
N GLY A 193 21.00 -0.08 8.54
CA GLY A 193 21.72 -0.59 9.70
C GLY A 193 21.48 -2.05 10.10
N SER A 194 20.75 -2.84 9.30
CA SER A 194 20.31 -4.22 9.61
C SER A 194 21.42 -5.29 9.62
N THR A 195 22.60 -4.95 10.17
CA THR A 195 23.62 -5.91 10.65
C THR A 195 23.96 -5.71 12.14
N GLY A 196 23.10 -5.05 12.92
CA GLY A 196 23.30 -4.89 14.36
C GLY A 196 22.00 -4.95 15.14
N GLY A 197 21.64 -6.14 15.63
CA GLY A 197 20.62 -6.30 16.68
C GLY A 197 21.08 -5.61 17.96
N GLY A 198 20.67 -4.36 18.13
CA GLY A 198 20.71 -3.63 19.38
C GLY A 198 19.28 -3.50 19.89
N ASP A 199 19.07 -3.90 21.14
CA ASP A 199 17.79 -3.83 21.84
C ASP A 199 17.44 -2.34 22.06
N GLY A 200 16.51 -1.80 21.26
CA GLY A 200 15.89 -0.49 21.54
C GLY A 200 15.67 0.50 20.38
N ASP A 201 16.00 0.18 19.12
CA ASP A 201 15.61 1.02 17.97
C ASP A 201 14.40 0.38 17.27
N PRO A 202 13.25 1.07 17.10
CA PRO A 202 12.11 0.50 16.40
C PRO A 202 12.53 0.10 14.98
N THR A 203 12.53 -1.20 14.71
CA THR A 203 12.69 -1.70 13.35
C THR A 203 11.43 -1.34 12.57
N PHE A 204 11.49 -0.26 11.80
CA PHE A 204 10.38 0.14 10.95
C PHE A 204 10.12 -0.94 9.90
N ARG A 205 8.87 -1.36 9.76
CA ARG A 205 8.44 -2.33 8.74
C ARG A 205 7.37 -1.69 7.88
N ARG A 206 7.23 -2.20 6.65
CA ARG A 206 6.17 -1.80 5.71
C ARG A 206 4.83 -2.44 6.09
N GLN A 207 4.38 -2.17 7.31
CA GLN A 207 3.19 -2.78 7.89
C GLN A 207 2.37 -1.72 8.61
N ILE A 208 1.05 -1.89 8.66
CA ILE A 208 0.14 -1.04 9.42
C ILE A 208 -0.82 -1.88 10.26
N VAL A 209 -1.48 -1.24 11.24
CA VAL A 209 -2.72 -1.73 11.84
C VAL A 209 -3.91 -0.98 11.22
N GLY A 210 -5.03 -1.70 11.04
CA GLY A 210 -6.31 -1.11 10.64
C GLY A 210 -7.28 -0.95 11.79
N PHE A 211 -8.01 0.17 11.81
CA PHE A 211 -9.13 0.38 12.71
C PHE A 211 -10.38 0.79 11.94
N GLY A 212 -11.50 0.13 12.19
CA GLY A 212 -12.80 0.39 11.58
C GLY A 212 -13.14 -0.57 10.43
N GLY A 213 -14.30 -0.34 9.82
CA GLY A 213 -14.81 -1.16 8.72
C GLY A 213 -15.61 -2.38 9.20
N ASN A 214 -16.03 -3.20 8.23
CA ASN A 214 -16.81 -4.41 8.47
C ASN A 214 -15.92 -5.66 8.60
N HIS A 215 -16.57 -6.82 8.70
CA HIS A 215 -15.90 -8.11 8.85
C HIS A 215 -14.93 -8.47 7.71
N TYR A 216 -15.22 -8.07 6.47
CA TYR A 216 -14.39 -8.38 5.29
C TYR A 216 -13.41 -7.25 4.93
N ALA A 217 -13.26 -6.23 5.79
CA ALA A 217 -12.18 -5.26 5.76
C ALA A 217 -11.78 -4.70 4.34
N PRO A 218 -12.72 -4.28 3.47
CA PRO A 218 -12.45 -4.05 2.04
C PRO A 218 -11.45 -2.92 1.78
N ARG A 219 -11.35 -1.94 2.68
CA ARG A 219 -10.34 -0.88 2.60
C ARG A 219 -8.93 -1.43 2.85
N PHE A 220 -8.78 -2.32 3.83
CA PHE A 220 -7.50 -2.90 4.21
C PHE A 220 -7.06 -3.96 3.20
N GLU A 221 -8.01 -4.75 2.68
CA GLU A 221 -7.76 -5.64 1.54
C GLU A 221 -7.21 -4.84 0.34
N ARG A 222 -7.86 -3.71 0.01
CA ARG A 222 -7.38 -2.82 -1.07
C ARG A 222 -5.96 -2.30 -0.79
N ILE A 223 -5.63 -1.95 0.45
CA ILE A 223 -4.26 -1.52 0.82
C ILE A 223 -3.27 -2.65 0.55
N VAL A 224 -3.56 -3.87 0.99
CA VAL A 224 -2.71 -5.04 0.75
C VAL A 224 -2.54 -5.32 -0.75
N ARG A 225 -3.62 -5.24 -1.53
CA ARG A 225 -3.60 -5.57 -2.96
C ARG A 225 -2.97 -4.51 -3.86
N GLU A 226 -3.11 -3.23 -3.51
CA GLU A 226 -2.75 -2.12 -4.40
C GLU A 226 -1.52 -1.33 -3.94
N THR A 227 -0.90 -1.71 -2.82
CA THR A 227 0.28 -1.04 -2.28
C THR A 227 1.31 -2.05 -1.76
N PRO A 228 2.59 -1.69 -1.59
CA PRO A 228 3.61 -2.60 -1.04
C PRO A 228 3.54 -2.71 0.49
N TRP A 229 2.41 -2.33 1.11
CA TRP A 229 2.22 -2.35 2.55
C TRP A 229 1.40 -3.58 2.96
N ALA A 230 1.88 -4.27 3.99
CA ALA A 230 1.10 -5.32 4.64
C ALA A 230 0.21 -4.73 5.74
N VAL A 231 -0.86 -5.44 6.07
CA VAL A 231 -1.78 -5.06 7.16
C VAL A 231 -1.76 -6.16 8.21
N GLY A 232 -1.51 -5.78 9.47
CA GLY A 232 -1.64 -6.66 10.63
C GLY A 232 -3.07 -6.72 11.11
N HIS A 233 -3.29 -6.55 12.41
CA HIS A 233 -4.64 -6.57 12.95
C HIS A 233 -5.52 -5.50 12.29
N VAL A 234 -6.78 -5.89 12.06
CA VAL A 234 -7.84 -4.99 11.63
C VAL A 234 -8.93 -5.06 12.67
N VAL A 235 -9.07 -4.00 13.47
CA VAL A 235 -10.07 -3.93 14.54
C VAL A 235 -11.38 -3.36 13.97
N PRO A 236 -12.43 -4.18 13.75
CA PRO A 236 -13.64 -3.75 13.05
C PRO A 236 -14.54 -2.87 13.92
N ASP A 237 -15.54 -2.24 13.30
CA ASP A 237 -16.46 -1.30 13.95
C ASP A 237 -17.19 -1.86 15.18
N TRP A 238 -17.62 -3.13 15.11
CA TRP A 238 -18.32 -3.78 16.21
C TRP A 238 -17.40 -4.03 17.40
N ALA A 239 -16.15 -4.44 17.15
CA ALA A 239 -15.17 -4.67 18.19
C ALA A 239 -14.71 -3.36 18.84
N LEU A 240 -14.60 -2.28 18.05
CA LEU A 240 -14.38 -0.93 18.57
C LEU A 240 -15.54 -0.44 19.46
N ALA A 241 -16.78 -0.82 19.14
CA ALA A 241 -17.92 -0.49 19.99
C ALA A 241 -17.87 -1.23 21.34
N GLU A 242 -17.39 -2.47 21.35
CA GLU A 242 -17.21 -3.29 22.55
C GLU A 242 -16.02 -2.85 23.42
N LEU A 243 -14.93 -2.39 22.79
CA LEU A 243 -13.80 -1.75 23.46
C LEU A 243 -14.25 -0.52 24.27
N GLY A 244 -15.31 0.16 23.85
CA GLY A 244 -15.83 1.33 24.52
C GLY A 244 -14.91 2.55 24.35
N HIS A 245 -14.62 3.27 25.43
CA HIS A 245 -13.79 4.47 25.34
C HIS A 245 -12.30 4.08 25.16
N PRO A 246 -11.63 4.45 24.06
CA PRO A 246 -10.29 3.95 23.73
C PRO A 246 -9.25 4.18 24.83
N SER A 247 -9.27 5.35 25.48
CA SER A 247 -8.35 5.67 26.58
C SER A 247 -8.49 4.79 27.83
N ALA A 248 -9.60 4.06 27.98
CA ALA A 248 -9.79 3.12 29.09
C ALA A 248 -9.11 1.76 28.84
N HIS A 249 -8.73 1.50 27.59
CA HIS A 249 -8.14 0.24 27.10
C HIS A 249 -6.89 0.53 26.25
N ALA A 250 -6.08 1.48 26.70
CA ALA A 250 -4.85 1.89 26.02
C ALA A 250 -3.85 0.73 25.86
N ASP A 251 -3.79 -0.16 26.85
CA ASP A 251 -3.01 -1.38 26.84
C ASP A 251 -3.41 -2.35 25.72
N VAL A 252 -4.71 -2.44 25.41
CA VAL A 252 -5.22 -3.25 24.30
C VAL A 252 -4.81 -2.66 22.96
N LEU A 253 -4.87 -1.33 22.81
CA LEU A 253 -4.38 -0.66 21.61
C LEU A 253 -2.87 -0.90 21.45
N GLU A 254 -2.07 -0.72 22.50
CA GLU A 254 -0.64 -1.02 22.48
C GLU A 254 -0.36 -2.47 22.10
N ALA A 255 -1.13 -3.44 22.62
CA ALA A 255 -1.01 -4.84 22.27
C ALA A 255 -1.31 -5.09 20.78
N VAL A 256 -2.34 -4.45 20.22
CA VAL A 256 -2.69 -4.53 18.79
C VAL A 256 -1.55 -4.01 17.89
N PHE A 257 -0.90 -2.90 18.27
CA PHE A 257 0.26 -2.39 17.53
C PHE A 257 1.48 -3.32 17.66
N ALA A 258 1.76 -3.79 18.88
CA ALA A 258 2.88 -4.69 19.16
C ALA A 258 2.74 -6.01 18.41
N ALA A 259 1.58 -6.66 18.48
CA ALA A 259 1.27 -7.90 17.77
C ALA A 259 1.28 -7.74 16.24
N SER A 260 1.00 -6.53 15.74
CA SER A 260 1.13 -6.20 14.30
C SER A 260 2.56 -5.83 13.89
N GLY A 261 3.49 -5.67 14.84
CA GLY A 261 4.88 -5.30 14.58
C GLY A 261 5.03 -3.94 13.89
N THR A 262 4.20 -2.95 14.23
CA THR A 262 4.16 -1.64 13.57
C THR A 262 3.94 -0.47 14.54
N GLN A 263 4.23 0.74 14.07
CA GLN A 263 3.91 2.00 14.73
C GLN A 263 2.93 2.86 13.91
N LEU A 264 2.43 2.32 12.79
CA LEU A 264 1.61 3.03 11.82
C LEU A 264 0.19 2.48 11.81
N ALA A 265 -0.80 3.38 11.78
CA ALA A 265 -2.20 3.03 11.70
C ALA A 265 -2.91 3.70 10.53
N VAL A 266 -3.90 3.00 9.98
CA VAL A 266 -4.95 3.59 9.15
C VAL A 266 -6.28 3.44 9.87
N ILE A 267 -7.00 4.56 9.98
CA ILE A 267 -8.34 4.59 10.56
C ILE A 267 -9.35 4.72 9.41
N ASP A 268 -10.36 3.85 9.45
CA ASP A 268 -11.56 3.95 8.63
C ASP A 268 -12.64 4.79 9.31
N ASP A 269 -13.24 5.66 8.50
CA ASP A 269 -14.12 6.75 8.92
C ASP A 269 -13.51 7.77 9.89
N ASP A 270 -14.29 8.81 10.23
CA ASP A 270 -13.90 9.87 11.17
C ASP A 270 -14.07 9.41 12.62
N ARG A 271 -12.95 9.16 13.31
CA ARG A 271 -12.93 8.67 14.70
C ARG A 271 -11.96 9.51 15.56
N PRO A 272 -12.29 10.77 15.86
CA PRO A 272 -11.34 11.72 16.46
C PRO A 272 -10.84 11.29 17.85
N VAL A 273 -11.69 10.65 18.67
CA VAL A 273 -11.30 10.18 20.01
C VAL A 273 -10.31 9.02 19.93
N LEU A 274 -10.51 8.10 18.99
CA LEU A 274 -9.57 7.00 18.75
C LEU A 274 -8.25 7.55 18.20
N ALA A 275 -8.33 8.48 17.24
CA ALA A 275 -7.17 9.12 16.65
C ALA A 275 -6.30 9.83 17.71
N GLU A 276 -6.92 10.67 18.54
CA GLU A 276 -6.25 11.36 19.65
C GLU A 276 -5.59 10.37 20.62
N THR A 277 -6.29 9.29 20.99
CA THR A 277 -5.73 8.26 21.89
C THR A 277 -4.50 7.57 21.26
N ILE A 278 -4.57 7.21 19.98
CA ILE A 278 -3.46 6.56 19.26
C ILE A 278 -2.23 7.49 19.19
N GLU A 279 -2.44 8.78 18.89
CA GLU A 279 -1.37 9.77 18.85
C GLU A 279 -0.76 10.05 20.23
N GLU A 280 -1.58 10.08 21.29
CA GLU A 280 -1.11 10.21 22.69
C GLU A 280 -0.25 9.02 23.13
N LEU A 281 -0.51 7.83 22.60
CA LEU A 281 0.31 6.62 22.80
C LEU A 281 1.62 6.64 21.99
N GLY A 282 1.81 7.63 21.11
CA GLY A 282 3.03 7.80 20.33
C GLY A 282 3.05 7.04 19.00
N TYR A 283 1.91 6.51 18.56
CA TYR A 283 1.76 5.91 17.24
C TYR A 283 1.38 6.96 16.19
N ARG A 284 1.73 6.70 14.93
CA ARG A 284 1.47 7.63 13.83
C ARG A 284 0.30 7.14 12.98
N ILE A 285 -0.70 7.99 12.79
CA ILE A 285 -1.80 7.75 11.87
C ILE A 285 -1.40 8.26 10.49
N VAL A 286 -1.65 7.45 9.46
CA VAL A 286 -1.40 7.78 8.06
C VAL A 286 -2.66 7.55 7.22
N SER A 287 -2.76 8.25 6.09
CA SER A 287 -3.86 8.08 5.15
C SER A 287 -3.56 6.96 4.13
N GLU A 288 -4.60 6.43 3.48
CA GLU A 288 -4.40 5.51 2.34
C GLU A 288 -3.66 6.20 1.18
N THR A 289 -3.90 7.50 0.99
CA THR A 289 -3.13 8.35 0.06
C THR A 289 -1.65 8.34 0.41
N TRP A 290 -1.31 8.50 1.69
CA TRP A 290 0.07 8.45 2.15
C TRP A 290 0.73 7.11 1.81
N LEU A 291 0.05 5.98 2.07
CA LEU A 291 0.59 4.65 1.76
C LEU A 291 0.88 4.47 0.26
N ARG A 292 -0.03 4.94 -0.61
CA ARG A 292 0.12 4.89 -2.07
C ARG A 292 1.26 5.77 -2.57
N GLU A 293 1.34 7.00 -2.07
CA GLU A 293 2.37 7.96 -2.48
C GLU A 293 3.76 7.58 -1.99
N VAL A 294 3.86 7.07 -0.76
CA VAL A 294 5.12 6.56 -0.21
C VAL A 294 5.55 5.30 -0.94
N GLY A 295 4.63 4.37 -1.20
CA GLY A 295 4.94 3.11 -1.86
C GLY A 295 6.06 2.36 -1.13
N ASP A 296 7.11 1.99 -1.87
CA ASP A 296 8.26 1.22 -1.40
C ASP A 296 9.47 2.11 -0.99
N ARG A 297 9.26 3.42 -0.80
CA ARG A 297 10.34 4.36 -0.45
C ARG A 297 10.85 4.17 0.98
N PRO A 298 12.15 4.34 1.25
CA PRO A 298 12.69 4.28 2.61
C PRO A 298 12.03 5.31 3.54
N LEU A 299 11.55 4.88 4.71
CA LEU A 299 10.80 5.78 5.61
C LEU A 299 11.65 6.93 6.15
N GLU A 300 12.94 6.72 6.38
CA GLU A 300 13.88 7.79 6.74
C GLU A 300 13.91 8.92 5.70
N VAL A 301 13.78 8.58 4.41
CA VAL A 301 13.72 9.56 3.31
C VAL A 301 12.37 10.27 3.33
N VAL A 302 11.28 9.54 3.58
CA VAL A 302 9.94 10.12 3.71
C VAL A 302 9.91 11.15 4.85
N GLU A 303 10.38 10.79 6.04
CA GLU A 303 10.47 11.71 7.19
C GLU A 303 11.35 12.93 6.90
N THR A 304 12.47 12.73 6.21
CA THR A 304 13.35 13.83 5.80
C THR A 304 12.67 14.77 4.81
N VAL A 305 11.88 14.25 3.87
CA VAL A 305 11.09 15.07 2.94
C VAL A 305 9.97 15.78 3.69
N GLU A 306 9.22 15.08 4.53
CA GLU A 306 8.08 15.66 5.26
C GLU A 306 8.52 16.81 6.17
N SER A 307 9.64 16.65 6.87
CA SER A 307 10.21 17.69 7.73
C SER A 307 10.75 18.91 6.99
N ARG A 308 11.14 18.79 5.71
CA ARG A 308 11.77 19.88 4.94
C ARG A 308 10.85 20.54 3.93
N LEU A 309 9.95 19.78 3.30
CA LEU A 309 9.12 20.21 2.19
C LEU A 309 7.63 20.31 2.56
N GLY A 310 7.12 19.36 3.35
CA GLY A 310 5.71 19.25 3.76
C GLY A 310 5.21 17.80 3.69
N THR A 311 4.01 17.53 4.22
CA THR A 311 3.41 16.19 4.24
C THR A 311 2.74 15.80 2.93
N VAL A 312 2.42 14.52 2.74
CA VAL A 312 1.61 14.08 1.59
C VAL A 312 0.23 14.76 1.59
N GLU A 313 -0.32 14.96 2.79
CA GLU A 313 -1.58 15.68 3.06
C GLU A 313 -1.49 17.17 2.67
N ASP A 314 -0.31 17.79 2.79
CA ASP A 314 -0.05 19.16 2.29
C ASP A 314 0.09 19.22 0.76
N GLY A 315 -0.03 18.10 0.05
CA GLY A 315 0.14 18.02 -1.40
C GLY A 315 1.58 17.70 -1.83
N ILE A 316 2.42 17.11 -0.98
CA ILE A 316 3.72 16.62 -1.43
C ILE A 316 3.57 15.29 -2.16
N ARG A 317 4.28 15.15 -3.28
CA ARG A 317 4.34 13.94 -4.11
C ARG A 317 5.79 13.52 -4.27
N PHE A 318 6.04 12.21 -4.30
CA PHE A 318 7.40 11.71 -4.44
C PHE A 318 7.79 11.52 -5.91
N GLY A 319 9.03 11.89 -6.23
CA GLY A 319 9.65 11.65 -7.52
C GLY A 319 10.34 10.28 -7.60
N GLU A 320 11.06 10.05 -8.70
CA GLU A 320 11.80 8.81 -8.98
C GLU A 320 13.20 8.79 -8.36
N ARG A 321 13.76 9.95 -8.01
CA ARG A 321 15.09 9.99 -7.39
C ARG A 321 15.00 9.53 -5.94
N ILE A 322 15.92 8.67 -5.53
CA ILE A 322 16.05 8.23 -4.14
C ILE A 322 17.38 8.76 -3.60
N ALA A 323 17.33 9.54 -2.52
CA ALA A 323 18.52 10.04 -1.84
C ALA A 323 18.30 10.08 -0.33
N PRO A 324 19.28 9.67 0.50
CA PRO A 324 19.16 9.67 1.97
C PRO A 324 19.13 11.08 2.56
N SER A 325 19.56 12.10 1.81
CA SER A 325 19.51 13.49 2.21
C SER A 325 19.08 14.35 1.03
N VAL A 326 18.26 15.36 1.31
CA VAL A 326 17.64 16.20 0.28
C VAL A 326 17.86 17.68 0.53
N ALA A 327 18.05 18.47 -0.52
CA ALA A 327 17.97 19.93 -0.48
C ALA A 327 16.64 20.38 -1.10
N VAL A 328 16.00 21.39 -0.51
CA VAL A 328 14.78 22.00 -1.08
C VAL A 328 15.20 23.15 -1.99
N ILE A 329 14.70 23.14 -3.22
CA ILE A 329 14.91 24.16 -4.23
C ILE A 329 13.57 24.77 -4.65
N ASP A 330 13.59 26.01 -5.10
CA ASP A 330 12.46 26.62 -5.81
C ASP A 330 12.48 26.16 -7.27
N LEU A 331 11.32 25.83 -7.82
CA LEU A 331 11.13 25.53 -9.24
C LEU A 331 10.89 26.82 -10.03
N PRO A 332 11.21 26.86 -11.34
CA PRO A 332 10.92 28.01 -12.19
C PRO A 332 9.42 28.09 -12.51
N THR A 333 8.59 28.54 -11.57
CA THR A 333 7.12 28.46 -11.63
C THR A 333 6.51 29.08 -12.88
N ASP A 334 7.03 30.22 -13.35
CA ASP A 334 6.51 30.86 -14.57
C ASP A 334 6.73 29.98 -15.81
N LEU A 335 7.85 29.24 -15.86
CA LEU A 335 8.13 28.27 -16.93
C LEU A 335 7.24 27.04 -16.79
N VAL A 336 7.10 26.53 -15.57
CA VAL A 336 6.21 25.40 -15.25
C VAL A 336 4.77 25.71 -15.67
N ASP A 337 4.24 26.89 -15.32
CA ASP A 337 2.89 27.31 -15.66
C ASP A 337 2.64 27.34 -17.17
N VAL A 338 3.58 27.89 -17.94
CA VAL A 338 3.48 27.94 -19.41
C VAL A 338 3.59 26.54 -20.01
N ALA A 339 4.51 25.71 -19.51
CA ALA A 339 4.69 24.34 -19.98
C ALA A 339 3.47 23.46 -19.65
N GLU A 340 2.86 23.59 -18.47
CA GLU A 340 1.65 22.85 -18.08
C GLU A 340 0.45 23.23 -18.94
N GLY A 341 0.37 24.48 -19.39
CA GLY A 341 -0.65 24.93 -20.35
C GLY A 341 -0.53 24.28 -21.72
N ILE A 342 0.64 23.71 -22.05
CA ILE A 342 0.92 22.99 -23.30
C ILE A 342 0.71 21.49 -23.09
N ASP A 343 1.40 20.91 -22.10
CA ASP A 343 1.38 19.46 -21.82
C ASP A 343 1.65 19.19 -20.32
N ALA A 344 0.58 19.20 -19.52
CA ALA A 344 0.67 19.00 -18.07
C ALA A 344 1.22 17.62 -17.67
N ASP A 345 0.88 16.58 -18.43
CA ASP A 345 1.35 15.22 -18.16
C ASP A 345 2.86 15.15 -18.35
N ARG A 346 3.37 15.72 -19.46
CA ARG A 346 4.81 15.77 -19.73
C ARG A 346 5.58 16.59 -18.71
N VAL A 347 5.04 17.71 -18.24
CA VAL A 347 5.64 18.50 -17.15
C VAL A 347 5.75 17.67 -15.88
N ARG A 348 4.69 16.95 -15.52
CA ARG A 348 4.69 16.08 -14.34
C ARG A 348 5.75 14.99 -14.44
N GLU A 349 5.88 14.33 -15.60
CA GLU A 349 6.93 13.33 -15.86
C GLU A 349 8.34 13.92 -15.69
N ILE A 350 8.58 15.10 -16.23
CA ILE A 350 9.88 15.80 -16.12
C ILE A 350 10.22 16.06 -14.66
N VAL A 351 9.30 16.66 -13.90
CA VAL A 351 9.55 16.99 -12.49
C VAL A 351 9.71 15.73 -11.65
N THR A 352 8.90 14.70 -11.89
CA THR A 352 8.96 13.42 -11.17
C THR A 352 10.33 12.72 -11.39
N SER A 353 10.83 12.67 -12.62
CA SER A 353 12.11 11.99 -12.94
C SER A 353 13.38 12.70 -12.42
N HIS A 354 13.27 13.98 -12.09
CA HIS A 354 14.41 14.80 -11.65
C HIS A 354 14.42 15.09 -10.14
N THR A 355 13.35 14.74 -9.42
CA THR A 355 13.22 15.11 -8.00
C THR A 355 13.09 13.88 -7.11
N VAL A 356 13.41 14.06 -5.82
CA VAL A 356 13.07 13.10 -4.76
C VAL A 356 11.63 13.28 -4.34
N ALA A 357 11.18 14.53 -4.26
CA ALA A 357 9.78 14.89 -4.04
C ALA A 357 9.52 16.31 -4.57
N PHE A 358 8.26 16.65 -4.77
CA PHE A 358 7.84 17.98 -5.20
C PHE A 358 6.50 18.35 -4.57
N SER A 359 6.32 19.64 -4.32
CA SER A 359 5.02 20.18 -3.93
C SER A 359 4.07 20.17 -5.12
N THR A 360 2.78 20.03 -4.84
CA THR A 360 1.72 20.19 -5.82
C THR A 360 0.70 21.22 -5.36
N GLU A 361 -0.07 21.74 -6.32
CA GLU A 361 -1.16 22.69 -6.09
C GLU A 361 -2.47 22.14 -6.66
N ASN A 362 -3.59 22.81 -6.36
CA ASN A 362 -4.93 22.46 -6.85
C ASN A 362 -5.29 20.98 -6.60
N GLY A 363 -5.12 20.53 -5.36
CA GLY A 363 -5.46 19.16 -4.95
C GLY A 363 -4.60 18.07 -5.60
N GLY A 364 -3.36 18.39 -5.97
CA GLY A 364 -2.42 17.42 -6.55
C GLY A 364 -2.26 17.47 -8.06
N SER A 365 -3.07 18.28 -8.75
CA SER A 365 -3.16 18.29 -10.21
C SER A 365 -2.05 19.08 -10.90
N ARG A 366 -1.47 20.09 -10.23
CA ARG A 366 -0.42 20.95 -10.78
C ARG A 366 0.87 20.81 -10.00
N VAL A 367 2.00 20.94 -10.67
CA VAL A 367 3.31 21.06 -10.02
C VAL A 367 3.35 22.40 -9.26
N GLY A 368 3.77 22.34 -8.00
CA GLY A 368 3.89 23.52 -7.13
C GLY A 368 5.27 24.16 -7.20
N ALA A 369 5.50 25.14 -6.33
CA ALA A 369 6.69 26.00 -6.40
C ALA A 369 8.01 25.39 -5.92
N ARG A 370 7.99 24.26 -5.18
CA ARG A 370 9.19 23.71 -4.52
C ARG A 370 9.40 22.23 -4.80
N ALA A 371 10.65 21.83 -4.81
CA ALA A 371 11.04 20.42 -4.92
C ALA A 371 12.19 20.07 -3.98
N ALA A 372 12.21 18.81 -3.53
CA ALA A 372 13.33 18.18 -2.87
C ALA A 372 14.18 17.43 -3.91
N VAL A 373 15.46 17.75 -3.98
CA VAL A 373 16.47 17.10 -4.84
C VAL A 373 17.58 16.52 -3.97
N PRO A 374 18.43 15.60 -4.46
CA PRO A 374 19.53 15.07 -3.67
C PRO A 374 20.42 16.18 -3.07
N GLN A 375 20.85 16.02 -1.82
CA GLN A 375 21.69 17.01 -1.16
C GLN A 375 22.98 17.28 -1.95
N GLY A 376 23.25 18.55 -2.26
CA GLY A 376 24.43 18.96 -3.03
C GLY A 376 24.24 18.92 -4.56
N ASP A 377 23.06 18.50 -5.03
CA ASP A 377 22.68 18.60 -6.43
C ASP A 377 22.37 20.06 -6.80
N THR A 378 23.25 20.65 -7.62
CA THR A 378 23.09 22.01 -8.16
C THR A 378 22.48 22.03 -9.56
N ASP A 379 22.33 20.86 -10.18
CA ASP A 379 22.08 20.74 -11.61
C ASP A 379 20.62 20.40 -11.87
N SER A 380 19.94 19.73 -10.94
CA SER A 380 18.53 19.33 -11.08
C SER A 380 17.60 20.48 -11.47
N ARG A 381 17.79 21.68 -10.89
CA ARG A 381 16.97 22.85 -11.23
C ARG A 381 17.15 23.27 -12.69
N ILE A 382 18.39 23.31 -13.17
CA ILE A 382 18.73 23.64 -14.55
C ILE A 382 18.23 22.55 -15.49
N ALA A 383 18.43 21.27 -15.16
CA ALA A 383 17.99 20.14 -15.96
C ALA A 383 16.46 20.10 -16.12
N ILE A 384 15.71 20.37 -15.04
CA ILE A 384 14.25 20.54 -15.11
C ILE A 384 13.91 21.69 -16.07
N GLY A 385 14.57 22.84 -15.93
CA GLY A 385 14.38 23.99 -16.80
C GLY A 385 14.62 23.71 -18.29
N GLU A 386 15.72 23.03 -18.61
CA GLU A 386 16.06 22.61 -19.97
C GLU A 386 15.04 21.61 -20.53
N ALA A 387 14.61 20.63 -19.74
CA ALA A 387 13.59 19.67 -20.15
C ALA A 387 12.21 20.32 -20.36
N LEU A 388 11.85 21.33 -19.56
CA LEU A 388 10.63 22.11 -19.77
C LEU A 388 10.71 22.97 -21.03
N ALA A 389 11.91 23.45 -21.41
CA ALA A 389 12.11 24.18 -22.66
C ALA A 389 11.76 23.31 -23.89
N ASP A 390 12.02 21.98 -23.83
CA ASP A 390 11.62 21.05 -24.87
C ASP A 390 10.08 20.93 -25.00
N VAL A 391 9.33 21.09 -23.90
CA VAL A 391 7.85 21.14 -23.94
C VAL A 391 7.39 22.40 -24.67
N LEU A 392 8.00 23.55 -24.41
CA LEU A 392 7.67 24.79 -25.10
C LEU A 392 7.98 24.71 -26.61
N ALA A 393 9.04 23.98 -27.00
CA ALA A 393 9.45 23.83 -28.39
C ALA A 393 8.42 23.15 -29.30
N SER A 394 7.38 22.51 -28.75
CA SER A 394 6.26 21.99 -29.55
C SER A 394 5.30 23.07 -30.05
N THR A 395 5.29 24.25 -29.42
CA THR A 395 4.29 25.30 -29.64
C THR A 395 4.91 26.63 -30.05
N PHE A 396 6.04 27.00 -29.47
CA PHE A 396 6.74 28.25 -29.78
C PHE A 396 7.59 28.13 -31.06
N ASP A 397 7.71 29.22 -31.82
CA ASP A 397 8.47 29.26 -33.08
C ASP A 397 9.97 29.03 -32.88
N SER A 398 10.49 29.46 -31.73
CA SER A 398 11.85 29.14 -31.31
C SER A 398 11.97 29.12 -29.79
N VAL A 399 12.75 28.18 -29.27
CA VAL A 399 13.09 28.07 -27.85
C VAL A 399 14.59 27.87 -27.73
N THR A 400 15.24 28.65 -26.87
CA THR A 400 16.67 28.58 -26.60
C THR A 400 16.94 28.67 -25.11
N VAL A 401 18.00 28.01 -24.64
CA VAL A 401 18.46 28.10 -23.26
C VAL A 401 19.85 28.74 -23.25
N GLU A 402 19.95 29.93 -22.66
CA GLU A 402 21.18 30.72 -22.64
C GLU A 402 21.39 31.31 -21.23
N ASP A 403 22.59 31.12 -20.66
CA ASP A 403 22.99 31.67 -19.35
C ASP A 403 21.97 31.45 -18.23
N GLY A 404 21.36 30.25 -18.16
CA GLY A 404 20.35 29.93 -17.15
C GLY A 404 18.99 30.60 -17.39
N THR A 405 18.68 30.99 -18.62
CA THR A 405 17.40 31.57 -19.02
C THR A 405 16.82 30.81 -20.20
N VAL A 406 15.56 30.37 -20.09
CA VAL A 406 14.78 29.88 -21.23
C VAL A 406 14.15 31.07 -21.94
N VAL A 407 14.42 31.20 -23.24
CA VAL A 407 13.88 32.24 -24.10
C VAL A 407 13.03 31.59 -25.17
N ALA A 408 11.72 31.82 -25.12
CA ALA A 408 10.74 31.32 -26.08
C ALA A 408 10.16 32.47 -26.89
N ALA A 409 10.10 32.34 -28.21
CA ALA A 409 9.54 33.36 -29.10
C ALA A 409 8.41 32.80 -29.96
N GLU A 410 7.40 33.64 -30.20
CA GLU A 410 6.24 33.34 -31.04
C GLU A 410 5.81 34.57 -31.84
N ALA A 411 5.28 34.37 -33.03
CA ALA A 411 4.54 35.37 -33.78
C ALA A 411 3.08 35.41 -33.29
N ALA A 412 2.76 36.33 -32.37
CA ALA A 412 1.43 36.42 -31.79
C ALA A 412 0.55 37.41 -32.56
N PHE A 413 -0.70 37.02 -32.84
CA PHE A 413 -1.67 37.90 -33.48
C PHE A 413 -1.94 39.18 -32.64
N ASP A 414 -1.92 40.33 -33.30
CA ASP A 414 -2.23 41.64 -32.72
C ASP A 414 -3.60 42.15 -33.23
N PRO A 415 -4.64 42.10 -32.38
CA PRO A 415 -5.97 42.62 -32.68
C PRO A 415 -6.00 44.07 -33.17
N GLU A 416 -5.10 44.93 -32.68
CA GLU A 416 -5.05 46.32 -33.09
C GLU A 416 -4.46 46.49 -34.48
N LEU A 417 -3.43 45.72 -34.83
CA LEU A 417 -2.89 45.71 -36.19
C LEU A 417 -3.93 45.19 -37.18
N ALA A 418 -4.65 44.13 -36.84
CA ALA A 418 -5.73 43.60 -37.68
C ALA A 418 -6.85 44.63 -37.90
N ARG A 419 -7.29 45.34 -36.84
CA ARG A 419 -8.28 46.41 -36.98
C ARG A 419 -7.76 47.60 -37.80
N LYS A 420 -6.49 47.98 -37.63
CA LYS A 420 -5.84 49.04 -38.45
C LYS A 420 -5.74 48.64 -39.93
N ALA A 421 -5.58 47.34 -40.20
CA ALA A 421 -5.61 46.78 -41.54
C ALA A 421 -7.04 46.59 -42.10
N GLY A 422 -8.09 47.00 -41.37
CA GLY A 422 -9.48 46.95 -41.84
C GLY A 422 -10.22 45.66 -41.50
N VAL A 423 -9.64 44.76 -40.70
CA VAL A 423 -10.26 43.49 -40.30
C VAL A 423 -10.94 43.64 -38.94
N SER A 424 -12.27 43.56 -38.93
CA SER A 424 -13.07 43.52 -37.69
C SER A 424 -13.26 42.09 -37.17
N GLU A 425 -13.60 41.96 -35.88
CA GLU A 425 -13.88 40.67 -35.23
C GLU A 425 -14.94 39.88 -36.01
N GLY A 426 -14.57 38.64 -36.40
CA GLY A 426 -15.38 37.79 -37.28
C GLY A 426 -14.53 36.68 -37.92
N PRO A 427 -15.08 35.95 -38.93
CA PRO A 427 -14.38 34.81 -39.53
C PRO A 427 -13.02 35.16 -40.16
N ALA A 428 -12.89 36.33 -40.78
CA ALA A 428 -11.62 36.79 -41.33
C ALA A 428 -10.57 37.10 -40.26
N PHE A 429 -11.01 37.57 -39.10
CA PHE A 429 -10.17 37.83 -37.93
C PHE A 429 -9.62 36.54 -37.34
N GLY A 430 -10.49 35.53 -37.18
CA GLY A 430 -10.07 34.20 -36.72
C GLY A 430 -9.12 33.50 -37.70
N LYS A 431 -9.32 33.69 -39.01
CA LYS A 431 -8.38 33.18 -40.03
C LYS A 431 -6.99 33.81 -39.90
N LEU A 432 -6.91 35.13 -39.77
CA LEU A 432 -5.62 35.80 -39.56
C LEU A 432 -4.95 35.32 -38.27
N ALA A 433 -5.72 35.23 -37.17
CA ALA A 433 -5.20 34.71 -35.90
C ALA A 433 -4.67 33.27 -35.99
N ASN A 434 -5.22 32.45 -36.89
CA ASN A 434 -4.78 31.07 -37.15
C ASN A 434 -3.68 30.96 -38.24
N GLY A 435 -3.07 32.08 -38.65
CA GLY A 435 -2.00 32.06 -39.65
C GLY A 435 -2.50 31.94 -41.10
N GLU A 436 -3.78 32.22 -41.38
CA GLU A 436 -4.33 32.24 -42.74
C GLU A 436 -4.48 33.67 -43.27
N ALA A 437 -3.95 33.93 -44.48
CA ALA A 437 -4.17 35.20 -45.15
C ALA A 437 -5.65 35.39 -45.55
N VAL A 438 -6.14 36.63 -45.46
CA VAL A 438 -7.50 37.00 -45.84
C VAL A 438 -7.52 38.15 -46.83
N THR A 439 -8.65 38.35 -47.50
CA THR A 439 -8.85 39.46 -48.43
C THR A 439 -10.02 40.29 -47.95
N VAL A 440 -9.78 41.59 -47.75
CA VAL A 440 -10.78 42.58 -47.34
C VAL A 440 -10.67 43.75 -48.32
N ASP A 441 -11.80 44.17 -48.90
CA ASP A 441 -11.88 45.29 -49.86
C ASP A 441 -10.83 45.23 -50.99
N ASP A 442 -10.67 44.05 -51.62
CA ASP A 442 -9.70 43.76 -52.69
C ASP A 442 -8.20 43.83 -52.28
N GLU A 443 -7.89 44.03 -50.99
CA GLU A 443 -6.54 44.02 -50.44
C GLU A 443 -6.25 42.72 -49.67
N ARG A 444 -5.10 42.09 -49.95
CA ARG A 444 -4.68 40.85 -49.29
C ARG A 444 -3.88 41.18 -48.03
N ILE A 445 -4.40 40.77 -46.89
CA ILE A 445 -3.76 40.93 -45.58
C ILE A 445 -3.14 39.58 -45.22
N THR A 446 -1.84 39.58 -44.96
CA THR A 446 -1.13 38.36 -44.58
C THR A 446 -0.96 38.31 -43.05
N PRO A 447 -0.86 37.12 -42.45
CA PRO A 447 -0.67 36.98 -41.00
C PRO A 447 0.54 37.78 -40.49
N GLU A 448 1.65 37.80 -41.23
CA GLU A 448 2.87 38.49 -40.83
C GLU A 448 2.68 40.01 -40.70
N SER A 449 1.68 40.59 -41.39
CA SER A 449 1.38 42.02 -41.30
C SER A 449 0.59 42.42 -40.05
N VAL A 450 0.01 41.44 -39.35
CA VAL A 450 -0.84 41.64 -38.17
C VAL A 450 -0.43 40.78 -36.97
N HIS A 451 0.69 40.07 -37.07
CA HIS A 451 1.33 39.39 -35.95
C HIS A 451 2.53 40.23 -35.47
N VAL A 452 2.82 40.16 -34.17
CA VAL A 452 3.99 40.77 -33.55
C VAL A 452 4.83 39.69 -32.88
N ASP A 453 6.15 39.79 -33.05
CA ASP A 453 7.08 38.92 -32.35
C ASP A 453 6.98 39.18 -30.85
N ARG A 454 6.61 38.15 -30.08
CA ARG A 454 6.65 38.16 -28.62
C ARG A 454 7.79 37.26 -28.16
N THR A 455 8.48 37.70 -27.12
CA THR A 455 9.54 36.92 -26.49
C THR A 455 9.26 36.81 -25.00
N HIS A 456 9.16 35.57 -24.54
CA HIS A 456 9.00 35.21 -23.14
C HIS A 456 10.35 34.77 -22.59
N ARG A 457 10.67 35.17 -21.35
CA ARG A 457 11.94 34.88 -20.69
C ARG A 457 11.69 34.31 -19.31
N PHE A 458 12.25 33.14 -19.03
CA PHE A 458 12.08 32.42 -17.77
C PHE A 458 13.44 32.14 -17.14
N GLN A 459 13.66 32.55 -15.89
CA GLN A 459 14.91 32.31 -15.16
C GLN A 459 14.92 30.91 -14.56
N LEU A 460 16.03 30.19 -14.72
CA LEU A 460 16.25 28.85 -14.19
C LEU A 460 16.89 28.84 -12.82
#